data_AF-A0A3D1E7D7-F1
#
_entry.id   AF-A0A3D1E7D7-F1
#
_cell.length_a   1.000
_cell.length_b   1.000
_cell.length_c   1.000
_cell.angle_alpha   90.00
_cell.angle_beta   90.00
_cell.angle_gamma   90.00
#
_symmetry.space_group_name_H-M   'P 1'
#
loop_
_entity.id
_entity.type
_entity.pdbx_description
1 polymer ?
#
loop_
_entity_poly.entity_id
_entity_poly.type
_entity_poly.pdbx_seq_one_letter_code
_entity_poly.pdbx_strand_id
1 'polypeptide(L)' 'MAHIIITGSSRGIGLAMAKQAAQQGHRVLA' A
#
# COMPACT_ATOMS: atom_id res chain seq x y z
N MET A 1 -3.88 7.29 11.33
CA MET A 1 -3.63 7.44 9.88
C MET A 1 -2.13 7.67 9.68
N ALA A 2 -1.44 6.80 8.93
CA ALA A 2 0.00 6.87 8.69
C ALA A 2 0.29 7.07 7.20
N HIS A 3 1.50 7.56 6.88
CA HIS A 3 2.02 7.66 5.52
C HIS A 3 2.95 6.48 5.24
N ILE A 4 2.66 5.69 4.21
CA ILE A 4 3.39 4.45 3.90
C ILE A 4 3.86 4.49 2.46
N ILE A 5 5.14 4.19 2.22
CA ILE A 5 5.70 4.01 0.88
C ILE A 5 5.87 2.53 0.62
N ILE A 6 5.32 2.03 -0.49
CA ILE A 6 5.43 0.62 -0.88
C ILE A 6 5.97 0.54 -2.30
N THR A 7 7.23 0.11 -2.44
CA THR A 7 7.87 -0.11 -3.74
C THR A 7 7.56 -1.50 -4.29
N GLY A 8 7.63 -1.68 -5.62
CA GLY A 8 7.29 -2.98 -6.23
C GLY A 8 5.79 -3.31 -6.14
N SER A 9 4.95 -2.28 -6.01
CA SER A 9 3.50 -2.36 -5.81
C SER A 9 2.71 -2.69 -7.06
N SER A 10 3.35 -2.80 -8.23
CA SER A 10 2.66 -2.98 -9.51
C SER A 10 1.98 -4.35 -9.66
N ARG A 11 2.42 -5.38 -8.91
CA ARG A 11 1.86 -6.75 -8.93
C ARG A 11 2.23 -7.56 -7.69
N GLY A 12 1.63 -8.73 -7.53
CA GLY A 12 1.96 -9.69 -6.48
C GLY A 12 1.74 -9.15 -5.07
N ILE A 13 2.68 -9.46 -4.17
CA ILE A 13 2.58 -9.11 -2.74
C ILE A 13 2.58 -7.61 -2.51
N GLY A 14 3.39 -6.85 -3.25
CA GLY A 14 3.44 -5.39 -3.12
C GLY A 14 2.08 -4.73 -3.39
N LEU A 15 1.37 -5.20 -4.43
CA LEU A 15 0.02 -4.71 -4.76
C LEU A 15 -1.00 -5.06 -3.66
N ALA A 16 -0.95 -6.29 -3.15
CA ALA A 16 -1.85 -6.75 -2.09
C ALA A 16 -1.67 -5.92 -0.81
N MET A 17 -0.42 -5.65 -0.43
CA MET A 17 -0.09 -4.83 0.74
C MET A 17 -0.55 -3.38 0.58
N ALA A 18 -0.35 -2.78 -0.60
CA ALA A 18 -0.80 -1.42 -0.88
C ALA A 18 -2.33 -1.28 -0.78
N LYS A 19 -3.07 -2.25 -1.32
CA LYS A 19 -4.53 -2.28 -1.22
C LYS A 19 -5.00 -2.43 0.23
N GLN A 20 -4.42 -3.36 0.98
CA GLN A 20 -4.79 -3.59 2.37
C GLN A 20 -4.52 -2.34 3.23
N ALA A 21 -3.35 -1.71 3.08
CA ALA A 21 -3.01 -0.50 3.82
C ALA A 21 -3.95 0.67 3.47
N ALA A 22 -4.33 0.83 2.20
CA ALA A 22 -5.31 1.84 1.79
C ALA A 22 -6.71 1.57 2.39
N GLN A 23 -7.15 0.31 2.41
CA GLN A 23 -8.43 -0.10 3.03
C GLN A 23 -8.46 0.14 4.55
N GLN A 24 -7.30 0.08 5.21
CA GLN A 24 -7.15 0.43 6.63
C GLN A 24 -7.11 1.95 6.88
N GLY A 25 -7.27 2.77 5.85
CA GLY A 25 -7.28 4.24 5.97
C GLY A 25 -5.89 4.85 6.11
N HIS A 26 -4.84 4.18 5.64
CA HIS A 26 -3.51 4.77 5.54
C HIS A 26 -3.34 5.51 4.21
N ARG A 27 -2.51 6.56 4.22
CA ARG A 27 -2.13 7.26 3.00
C ARG A 27 -0.93 6.55 2.38
N VAL A 28 -1.19 5.78 1.33
CA VAL A 28 -0.17 4.97 0.64
C VAL A 28 0.38 5.73 -0.56
N LEU A 29 1.71 5.77 -0.68
CA LEU A 29 2.43 6.07 -1.91
C LEU A 29 2.93 4.73 -2.46
N ALA A 30 2.27 4.22 -3.49
CA ALA A 30 2.54 2.93 -4.10
C ALA A 30 3.31 3.12 -5.42
#